data_AF-A0A8C3M6N7-F1
#
_entry.id   AF-A0A8C3M6N7-F1
#
_cell.length_a   1.000
_cell.length_b   1.000
_cell.length_c   1.000
_cell.angle_alpha   90.00
_cell.angle_beta   90.00
_cell.angle_gamma   90.00
#
_symmetry.space_group_name_H-M   'P 1'
#
loop_
_entity.id
_entity.type
_entity.pdbx_description
1 polymer ?
#
loop_
_entity_poly.entity_id
_entity_poly.type
_entity_poly.pdbx_seq_one_letter_code
_entity_poly.pdbx_strand_id
1 'polypeptide(L)'
;ELDINSRDSQNGETKILDEKGSVEKRTVTQIGKDGYPDSIYINAAKIFQGLRTEKSSGKILLRYGDASESPTVAFKDEQSRRVSYELAFKALKYQDLLEEMLVDKIIHPDELTSLLVVMLYDLQDRKFQNRKIFAEEELVAEVQEIGDYLYRYMCKELFFFPSCIRQYAFYTYVRMHIYAHTIRKLYVNSLEDVIRDLEMKGFTKVESVSDFDHYTYAVDQHCQDVLVFPSSLKEELLNLDVFADCKLLLQDKSRSLAVHSARALLSEGADVIMAHVGSHLTIAHMSVLTNDSSSSIFVCGVKSLAKEEELMNNFSHMGCTSRC
;
A
#
# COMPACT_ATOMS: atom_id res chain seq x y z
N GLU A 1 -20.15 75.90 -5.80
CA GLU A 1 -18.77 75.46 -6.09
C GLU A 1 -17.90 75.73 -4.87
N LEU A 2 -17.14 74.70 -4.46
CA LEU A 2 -15.86 74.68 -3.70
C LEU A 2 -15.74 75.64 -2.49
N ASP A 3 -15.49 75.20 -1.26
CA ASP A 3 -14.38 74.32 -0.87
C ASP A 3 -14.63 73.62 0.47
N ILE A 4 -14.02 72.45 0.59
CA ILE A 4 -14.06 71.51 1.71
C ILE A 4 -12.98 71.90 2.73
N ASN A 5 -13.34 72.10 4.00
CA ASN A 5 -12.39 71.85 5.09
C ASN A 5 -13.03 71.61 6.48
N SER A 6 -12.67 70.44 7.02
CA SER A 6 -12.39 70.12 8.43
C SER A 6 -13.52 69.77 9.43
N ARG A 7 -13.15 68.78 10.28
CA ARG A 7 -13.73 68.29 11.54
C ARG A 7 -14.88 67.28 11.40
N ASP A 8 -14.91 66.13 12.08
CA ASP A 8 -14.08 65.59 13.14
C ASP A 8 -14.31 64.07 13.28
N SER A 9 -13.23 63.35 13.60
CA SER A 9 -13.12 62.29 14.61
C SER A 9 -13.84 60.92 14.47
N GLN A 10 -12.98 59.91 14.75
CA GLN A 10 -13.20 58.56 15.29
C GLN A 10 -13.20 57.40 14.27
N ASN A 11 -12.58 56.24 14.52
CA ASN A 11 -11.47 55.80 15.38
C ASN A 11 -11.27 54.30 15.00
N GLY A 12 -10.04 53.81 14.88
CA GLY A 12 -9.78 52.36 14.87
C GLY A 12 -8.81 51.83 13.81
N GLU A 13 -7.56 52.31 13.80
CA GLU A 13 -6.43 51.52 13.28
C GLU A 13 -5.66 50.92 14.47
N THR A 14 -5.71 49.60 14.63
CA THR A 14 -4.69 48.87 15.38
C THR A 14 -3.92 48.02 14.37
N LYS A 15 -2.78 48.55 13.93
CA LYS A 15 -1.73 47.78 13.26
C LYS A 15 -1.18 46.76 14.25
N ILE A 16 -1.33 45.47 13.95
CA ILE A 16 -0.56 44.40 14.61
C ILE A 16 0.30 43.75 13.54
N LEU A 17 1.59 43.66 13.88
CA LEU A 17 2.71 43.28 13.06
C LEU A 17 2.59 41.84 12.54
N ASP A 18 3.02 41.66 11.30
CA ASP A 18 3.35 40.38 10.68
C ASP A 18 4.45 39.66 11.49
N GLU A 19 4.07 38.71 12.34
CA GLU A 19 4.96 37.63 12.74
C GLU A 19 4.82 36.49 11.72
N LYS A 20 5.81 36.41 10.82
CA LYS A 20 6.06 35.25 9.97
C LYS A 20 6.39 34.03 10.82
N GLY A 21 5.36 33.28 11.21
CA GLY A 21 5.50 31.89 11.63
C GLY A 21 5.55 31.00 10.39
N SER A 22 6.76 30.73 9.87
CA SER A 22 6.96 29.69 8.85
C SER A 22 6.74 28.32 9.49
N VAL A 23 5.49 27.85 9.50
CA VAL A 23 5.17 26.45 9.78
C VAL A 23 5.50 25.67 8.51
N GLU A 24 6.70 25.10 8.45
CA GLU A 24 7.05 24.08 7.46
C GLU A 24 6.06 22.91 7.60
N LYS A 25 5.01 22.91 6.77
CA LYS A 25 4.29 21.69 6.41
C LYS A 25 5.24 20.80 5.62
N ARG A 26 6.12 20.07 6.29
CA ARG A 26 6.84 18.94 5.69
C ARG A 26 5.81 17.90 5.29
N THR A 27 5.65 17.75 3.98
CA THR A 27 4.81 16.72 3.38
C THR A 27 5.34 15.34 3.76
N VAL A 28 4.43 14.46 4.17
CA VAL A 28 4.66 13.07 4.61
C VAL A 28 5.53 12.26 3.63
N THR A 29 5.57 12.66 2.36
CA THR A 29 6.33 12.04 1.29
C THR A 29 7.84 12.31 1.32
N GLN A 30 8.32 13.36 2.01
CA GLN A 30 9.76 13.70 2.05
C GLN A 30 10.53 12.91 3.11
N ILE A 31 9.91 12.56 4.25
CA ILE A 31 10.59 11.94 5.39
C ILE A 31 11.15 10.56 5.01
N GLY A 32 10.41 9.75 4.23
CA GLY A 32 10.90 8.43 3.82
C GLY A 32 12.07 8.44 2.83
N LYS A 33 12.30 9.55 2.10
CA LYS A 33 13.41 9.63 1.13
C LYS A 33 14.75 9.96 1.78
N ASP A 34 14.73 10.72 2.87
CA ASP A 34 15.95 11.19 3.56
C ASP A 34 16.30 10.36 4.80
N GLY A 35 15.45 9.41 5.18
CA GLY A 35 15.60 8.58 6.37
C GLY A 35 14.76 9.11 7.53
N TYR A 36 14.58 8.28 8.54
CA TYR A 36 13.74 8.60 9.69
C TYR A 36 14.58 9.07 10.89
N PRO A 37 13.98 9.82 11.82
CA PRO A 37 14.62 10.08 13.10
C PRO A 37 14.88 8.79 13.90
N ASP A 38 15.93 8.76 14.72
CA ASP A 38 16.32 7.61 15.55
C ASP A 38 15.16 7.06 16.40
N SER A 39 14.36 7.96 17.00
CA SER A 39 13.17 7.58 17.78
C SER A 39 12.14 6.77 16.98
N ILE A 40 12.00 7.03 15.67
CA ILE A 40 11.10 6.30 14.78
C ILE A 40 11.66 4.90 14.50
N TYR A 41 12.97 4.76 14.27
CA TYR A 41 13.58 3.45 14.09
C TYR A 41 13.45 2.58 15.34
N ILE A 42 13.70 3.14 16.53
CA ILE A 42 13.51 2.42 17.81
C ILE A 42 12.06 1.98 17.98
N ASN A 43 11.10 2.88 17.75
CA ASN A 43 9.69 2.56 17.90
C ASN A 43 9.23 1.52 16.87
N ALA A 44 9.65 1.65 15.61
CA ALA A 44 9.36 0.68 14.56
C ALA A 44 9.99 -0.69 14.85
N ALA A 45 11.22 -0.74 15.38
CA ALA A 45 11.89 -1.98 15.79
C ALA A 45 11.11 -2.69 16.92
N LYS A 46 10.64 -1.95 17.93
CA LYS A 46 9.81 -2.49 19.01
C LYS A 46 8.47 -3.04 18.48
N ILE A 47 7.81 -2.33 17.57
CA ILE A 47 6.57 -2.77 16.93
C ILE A 47 6.82 -4.03 16.08
N PHE A 48 7.88 -4.03 15.26
CA PHE A 48 8.29 -5.18 14.45
C PHE A 48 8.55 -6.40 15.33
N GLN A 49 9.31 -6.23 16.42
CA GLN A 49 9.65 -7.30 17.35
C GLN A 49 8.41 -7.99 17.92
N GLY A 50 7.37 -7.22 18.28
CA GLY A 50 6.13 -7.75 18.86
C GLY A 50 5.16 -8.36 17.85
N LEU A 51 5.31 -8.06 16.55
CA LEU A 51 4.41 -8.50 15.48
C LEU A 51 5.02 -9.52 14.52
N ARG A 52 6.35 -9.73 14.58
CA ARG A 52 7.05 -10.65 13.70
C ARG A 52 6.54 -12.07 13.84
N THR A 53 6.61 -12.81 12.75
CA THR A 53 6.24 -14.22 12.78
C THR A 53 7.41 -15.01 13.37
N GLU A 54 7.21 -15.65 14.52
CA GLU A 54 8.18 -16.57 15.09
C GLU A 54 8.29 -17.83 14.22
N LYS A 55 9.52 -18.19 13.85
CA LYS A 55 9.79 -19.38 13.04
C LYS A 55 10.01 -20.59 13.95
N SER A 56 9.51 -21.74 13.54
CA SER A 56 9.79 -23.00 14.23
C SER A 56 11.30 -23.30 14.18
N SER A 57 11.79 -24.02 15.19
CA SER A 57 13.23 -24.24 15.45
C SER A 57 14.05 -24.75 14.26
N GLY A 58 13.45 -25.41 13.28
CA GLY A 58 14.11 -25.87 12.05
C GLY A 58 14.19 -24.85 10.90
N LYS A 59 13.60 -23.66 11.05
CA LYS A 59 13.55 -22.58 10.04
C LYS A 59 14.08 -21.25 10.55
N ILE A 60 14.66 -21.21 11.75
CA ILE A 60 15.20 -19.98 12.34
C ILE A 60 16.44 -19.59 11.54
N LEU A 61 16.30 -18.49 10.80
CA LEU A 61 17.39 -17.89 10.02
C LEU A 61 18.15 -16.86 10.85
N LEU A 62 17.44 -16.10 11.70
CA LEU A 62 18.01 -15.13 12.63
C LEU A 62 17.45 -15.30 14.02
N ARG A 63 18.29 -15.05 15.03
CA ARG A 63 17.87 -14.94 16.41
C ARG A 63 17.56 -13.48 16.74
N TYR A 64 16.55 -13.31 17.58
CA TYR A 64 16.05 -12.03 18.02
C TYR A 64 15.94 -12.07 19.53
N GLY A 65 16.10 -10.93 20.20
CA GLY A 65 15.94 -10.80 21.64
C GLY A 65 14.54 -11.19 22.12
N ASP A 66 14.43 -11.42 23.43
CA ASP A 66 13.19 -11.85 24.05
C ASP A 66 12.07 -10.82 23.85
N ALA A 67 10.90 -11.30 23.41
CA ALA A 67 9.71 -10.48 23.21
C ALA A 67 8.81 -10.40 24.47
N SER A 68 9.33 -10.79 25.64
CA SER A 68 8.50 -11.00 26.84
C SER A 68 7.87 -9.72 27.41
N GLU A 69 8.36 -8.55 27.01
CA GLU A 69 7.75 -7.28 27.35
C GLU A 69 6.90 -6.77 26.19
N SER A 70 5.62 -6.52 26.46
CA SER A 70 4.78 -5.77 25.52
C SER A 70 5.49 -4.45 25.21
N PRO A 71 5.60 -4.05 23.93
CA PRO A 71 6.37 -2.88 23.58
C PRO A 71 5.63 -1.66 24.13
N THR A 72 6.08 -1.16 25.28
CA THR A 72 5.63 0.13 25.79
C THR A 72 6.30 1.19 24.92
N VAL A 73 5.67 1.51 23.80
CA VAL A 73 6.20 2.46 22.83
C VAL A 73 5.77 3.86 23.25
N ALA A 74 6.74 4.69 23.63
CA ALA A 74 6.51 6.10 23.90
C ALA A 74 6.60 6.87 22.57
N PHE A 75 5.46 7.37 22.10
CA PHE A 75 5.40 8.22 20.92
C PHE A 75 5.40 9.69 21.33
N LYS A 76 6.20 10.50 20.62
CA LYS A 76 6.22 11.95 20.81
C LYS A 76 4.90 12.62 20.40
N ASP A 77 4.31 12.14 19.31
CA ASP A 77 3.10 12.67 18.70
C ASP A 77 2.42 11.62 17.79
N GLU A 78 1.18 11.88 17.36
CA GLU A 78 0.41 10.97 16.49
C GLU A 78 1.06 10.73 15.12
N GLN A 79 1.77 11.71 14.57
CA GLN A 79 2.47 11.53 13.29
C GLN A 79 3.66 10.58 13.47
N SER A 80 4.45 10.78 14.53
CA SER A 80 5.51 9.84 14.92
C SER A 80 4.98 8.43 15.13
N ARG A 81 3.79 8.28 15.72
CA ARG A 81 3.11 6.99 15.86
C ARG A 81 2.80 6.36 14.51
N ARG A 82 2.10 7.07 13.63
CA ARG A 82 1.69 6.57 12.30
C ARG A 82 2.90 6.13 11.48
N VAL A 83 3.95 6.96 11.44
CA VAL A 83 5.16 6.67 10.67
C VAL A 83 5.93 5.48 11.24
N SER A 84 5.99 5.33 12.57
CA SER A 84 6.62 4.15 13.19
C SER A 84 5.89 2.85 12.83
N TYR A 85 4.56 2.84 12.87
CA TYR A 85 3.77 1.69 12.43
C TYR A 85 3.95 1.41 10.94
N GLU A 86 3.90 2.44 10.10
CA GLU A 86 4.08 2.29 8.65
C GLU A 86 5.43 1.63 8.32
N LEU A 87 6.52 2.14 8.92
CA LEU A 87 7.86 1.58 8.72
C LEU A 87 7.95 0.13 9.21
N ALA A 88 7.42 -0.17 10.39
CA ALA A 88 7.40 -1.53 10.93
C ALA A 88 6.62 -2.50 10.03
N PHE A 89 5.42 -2.13 9.57
CA PHE A 89 4.61 -2.98 8.69
C PHE A 89 5.24 -3.17 7.32
N LYS A 90 5.88 -2.13 6.78
CA LYS A 90 6.65 -2.24 5.54
C LYS A 90 7.80 -3.23 5.67
N ALA A 91 8.54 -3.20 6.77
CA ALA A 91 9.60 -4.18 7.04
C ALA A 91 9.04 -5.60 7.26
N LEU A 92 7.95 -5.76 8.04
CA LEU A 92 7.30 -7.05 8.29
C LEU A 92 6.89 -7.77 6.99
N LYS A 93 6.40 -7.01 6.00
CA LYS A 93 6.03 -7.54 4.68
C LYS A 93 7.18 -8.30 4.01
N TYR A 94 8.41 -7.93 4.31
CA TYR A 94 9.62 -8.50 3.72
C TYR A 94 10.50 -9.21 4.76
N GLN A 95 9.96 -9.57 5.93
CA GLN A 95 10.71 -10.19 7.02
C GLN A 95 11.60 -11.35 6.53
N ASP A 96 11.04 -12.34 5.84
CA ASP A 96 11.81 -13.51 5.36
C ASP A 96 13.00 -13.13 4.47
N LEU A 97 12.79 -12.18 3.55
CA LEU A 97 13.81 -11.73 2.62
C LEU A 97 14.91 -10.93 3.34
N LEU A 98 14.51 -10.04 4.24
CA LEU A 98 15.44 -9.21 5.02
C LEU A 98 16.27 -10.08 5.96
N GLU A 99 15.66 -11.09 6.58
CA GLU A 99 16.37 -12.08 7.40
C GLU A 99 17.38 -12.87 6.56
N GLU A 100 16.99 -13.37 5.38
CA GLU A 100 17.88 -14.10 4.47
C GLU A 100 19.13 -13.29 4.10
N MET A 101 18.97 -11.99 3.86
CA MET A 101 20.09 -11.10 3.57
C MET A 101 21.09 -10.93 4.72
N LEU A 102 20.69 -11.30 5.93
CA LEU A 102 21.42 -11.08 7.17
C LEU A 102 21.99 -12.37 7.79
N VAL A 103 21.47 -13.57 7.45
CA VAL A 103 21.78 -14.88 8.09
C VAL A 103 23.27 -15.17 8.31
N ASP A 104 24.12 -14.82 7.34
CA ASP A 104 25.56 -15.09 7.42
C ASP A 104 26.40 -13.86 7.83
N LYS A 105 25.72 -12.77 8.17
CA LYS A 105 26.27 -11.41 8.12
C LYS A 105 25.93 -10.59 9.36
N ILE A 106 25.26 -11.13 10.36
CA ILE A 106 25.03 -10.46 11.64
C ILE A 106 26.15 -10.80 12.61
N ILE A 107 26.82 -9.76 13.13
CA ILE A 107 27.76 -9.85 14.25
C ILE A 107 27.14 -9.23 15.53
N HIS A 108 25.98 -8.57 15.40
CA HIS A 108 25.31 -7.85 16.48
C HIS A 108 24.49 -8.77 17.38
N PRO A 109 24.28 -8.39 18.66
CA PRO A 109 23.47 -9.16 19.59
C PRO A 109 22.02 -9.30 19.12
N ASP A 110 21.40 -10.44 19.46
CA ASP A 110 20.03 -10.79 19.07
C ASP A 110 19.00 -9.68 19.41
N GLU A 111 19.24 -8.90 20.47
CA GLU A 111 18.39 -7.79 20.91
C GLU A 111 18.26 -6.67 19.87
N LEU A 112 19.27 -6.50 19.01
CA LEU A 112 19.32 -5.46 17.98
C LEU A 112 18.81 -5.93 16.61
N THR A 113 18.49 -7.22 16.46
CA THR A 113 18.08 -7.80 15.17
C THR A 113 16.83 -7.12 14.59
N SER A 114 15.85 -6.77 15.43
CA SER A 114 14.65 -6.05 14.95
C SER A 114 14.97 -4.65 14.43
N LEU A 115 15.91 -3.95 15.08
CA LEU A 115 16.37 -2.65 14.63
C LEU A 115 17.14 -2.76 13.31
N LEU A 116 18.02 -3.76 13.20
CA LEU A 116 18.78 -4.07 12.00
C LEU A 116 17.87 -4.34 10.79
N VAL A 117 16.82 -5.16 10.96
CA VAL A 117 15.88 -5.50 9.89
C VAL A 117 15.09 -4.28 9.42
N VAL A 118 14.58 -3.47 10.34
CA VAL A 118 13.83 -2.26 10.02
C VAL A 118 14.71 -1.23 9.31
N MET A 119 15.94 -1.01 9.78
CA MET A 119 16.88 -0.09 9.16
C MET A 119 17.39 -0.60 7.81
N LEU A 120 17.55 -1.90 7.62
CA LEU A 120 17.90 -2.50 6.33
C LEU A 120 16.81 -2.25 5.28
N TYR A 121 15.54 -2.44 5.66
CA TYR A 121 14.40 -2.12 4.78
C TYR A 121 14.46 -0.66 4.33
N ASP A 122 14.58 0.27 5.27
CA ASP A 122 14.66 1.70 4.96
C ASP A 122 15.87 2.06 4.09
N LEU A 123 17.05 1.48 4.38
CA LEU A 123 18.25 1.69 3.58
C LEU A 123 18.03 1.24 2.12
N GLN A 124 17.33 0.12 1.90
CA GLN A 124 16.95 -0.35 0.57
C GLN A 124 15.94 0.59 -0.11
N ASP A 125 14.90 1.03 0.61
CA ASP A 125 13.86 1.94 0.11
C ASP A 125 14.48 3.26 -0.38
N ARG A 126 15.50 3.74 0.34
CA ARG A 126 16.31 4.92 0.00
C ARG A 126 17.43 4.65 -1.00
N LYS A 127 17.42 3.50 -1.68
CA LYS A 127 18.41 3.12 -2.71
C LYS A 127 19.85 3.17 -2.20
N PHE A 128 20.08 2.71 -0.97
CA PHE A 128 21.38 2.63 -0.30
C PHE A 128 22.08 3.97 -0.07
N GLN A 129 21.32 5.07 -0.06
CA GLN A 129 21.84 6.37 0.35
C GLN A 129 22.01 6.40 1.87
N ASN A 130 22.96 7.17 2.39
CA ASN A 130 23.00 7.41 3.84
C ASN A 130 21.82 8.29 4.24
N ARG A 131 21.29 8.08 5.45
CA ARG A 131 20.24 8.95 5.99
C ARG A 131 20.80 10.33 6.30
N LYS A 132 19.94 11.35 6.29
CA LYS A 132 20.28 12.68 6.76
C LYS A 132 19.94 12.79 8.23
N ILE A 133 20.93 13.14 9.04
CA ILE A 133 20.75 13.46 10.46
C ILE A 133 20.62 14.98 10.59
N PHE A 134 19.55 15.43 11.24
CA PHE A 134 19.29 16.86 11.45
C PHE A 134 19.81 17.31 12.83
N ALA A 135 20.14 18.59 12.97
CA ALA A 135 20.78 19.11 14.18
C ALA A 135 19.89 19.03 15.44
N GLU A 136 18.57 19.03 15.25
CA GLU A 136 17.58 18.98 16.32
C GLU A 136 17.21 17.54 16.74
N GLU A 137 17.84 16.53 16.14
CA GLU A 137 17.53 15.13 16.38
C GLU A 137 18.25 14.58 17.62
N GLU A 138 17.50 13.91 18.49
CA GLU A 138 18.07 13.15 19.61
C GLU A 138 18.62 11.83 19.09
N LEU A 139 19.94 11.68 19.16
CA LEU A 139 20.64 10.52 18.61
C LEU A 139 20.68 9.37 19.61
N VAL A 140 20.42 8.16 19.12
CA VAL A 140 20.45 6.92 19.87
C VAL A 140 21.63 6.08 19.38
N ALA A 141 22.54 5.72 20.28
CA ALA A 141 23.83 5.11 19.94
C ALA A 141 23.67 3.82 19.10
N GLU A 142 22.72 2.97 19.45
CA GLU A 142 22.42 1.71 18.77
C GLU A 142 21.97 1.93 17.33
N VAL A 143 21.17 2.99 17.09
CA VAL A 143 20.70 3.34 15.74
C VAL A 143 21.86 3.87 14.90
N GLN A 144 22.72 4.70 15.48
CA GLN A 144 23.91 5.19 14.78
C GLN A 144 24.87 4.05 14.43
N GLU A 145 25.14 3.14 15.38
CA GLU A 145 26.02 1.99 15.17
C GLU A 145 25.51 1.09 14.05
N ILE A 146 24.22 0.73 14.09
CA ILE A 146 23.60 -0.12 13.07
C ILE A 146 23.54 0.61 11.73
N GLY A 147 23.21 1.90 11.72
CA GLY A 147 23.20 2.70 10.50
C GLY A 147 24.56 2.71 9.81
N ASP A 148 25.63 2.96 10.57
CA ASP A 148 27.00 2.93 10.09
C ASP A 148 27.42 1.53 9.63
N TYR A 149 27.04 0.49 10.38
CA TYR A 149 27.30 -0.90 10.03
C TYR A 149 26.67 -1.25 8.69
N LEU A 150 25.36 -1.04 8.54
CA LEU A 150 24.61 -1.32 7.33
C LEU A 150 25.14 -0.51 6.15
N TYR A 151 25.42 0.78 6.34
CA TYR A 151 25.95 1.62 5.27
C TYR A 151 27.33 1.15 4.80
N ARG A 152 28.27 0.90 5.72
CA ARG A 152 29.62 0.42 5.37
C ARG A 152 29.58 -0.97 4.74
N TYR A 153 28.72 -1.85 5.26
CA TYR A 153 28.56 -3.21 4.77
C TYR A 153 27.95 -3.21 3.37
N MET A 154 26.81 -2.54 3.20
CA MET A 154 26.12 -2.49 1.92
C MET A 154 26.95 -1.73 0.87
N CYS A 155 27.60 -0.62 1.19
CA CYS A 155 28.47 0.07 0.23
C CYS A 155 29.70 -0.75 -0.20
N LYS A 156 30.24 -1.63 0.66
CA LYS A 156 31.34 -2.54 0.29
C LYS A 156 30.87 -3.71 -0.59
N GLU A 157 29.70 -4.27 -0.31
CA GLU A 157 29.16 -5.46 -1.00
C GLU A 157 28.28 -5.14 -2.23
N LEU A 158 27.77 -3.91 -2.36
CA LEU A 158 26.98 -3.45 -3.52
C LEU A 158 27.78 -3.45 -4.85
N PHE A 159 29.10 -3.56 -4.81
CA PHE A 159 29.92 -3.75 -6.00
C PHE A 159 29.72 -5.15 -6.64
N PHE A 160 29.24 -6.13 -5.86
CA PHE A 160 29.06 -7.53 -6.28
C PHE A 160 27.60 -7.98 -6.43
N PHE A 161 26.63 -7.19 -5.95
CA PHE A 161 25.19 -7.51 -6.03
C PHE A 161 24.37 -6.79 -7.12
N PRO A 162 24.83 -6.57 -8.39
CA PRO A 162 23.96 -6.06 -9.45
C PRO A 162 22.80 -6.98 -9.84
N SER A 163 22.87 -8.29 -9.55
CA SER A 163 21.95 -9.30 -10.11
C SER A 163 20.81 -9.65 -9.15
N CYS A 164 21.12 -9.93 -7.88
CA CYS A 164 20.14 -10.42 -6.90
C CYS A 164 19.22 -9.28 -6.45
N ILE A 165 19.77 -8.11 -6.11
CA ILE A 165 18.95 -6.97 -5.65
C ILE A 165 18.13 -6.38 -6.79
N ARG A 166 18.63 -6.42 -8.04
CA ARG A 166 17.86 -5.94 -9.22
C ARG A 166 16.70 -6.86 -9.54
N GLN A 167 16.86 -8.17 -9.39
CA GLN A 167 15.79 -9.15 -9.61
C GLN A 167 14.70 -9.09 -8.54
N TYR A 168 15.07 -8.80 -7.28
CA TYR A 168 14.11 -8.64 -6.18
C TYR A 168 13.47 -7.24 -6.13
N ALA A 169 14.21 -6.16 -6.44
CA ALA A 169 13.64 -4.82 -6.62
C ALA A 169 12.64 -4.76 -7.80
N PHE A 170 12.83 -5.60 -8.83
CA PHE A 170 11.83 -5.79 -9.90
C PHE A 170 10.52 -6.38 -9.35
N TYR A 171 10.58 -7.35 -8.44
CA TYR A 171 9.38 -7.86 -7.74
C TYR A 171 8.70 -6.80 -6.86
N THR A 172 9.46 -5.88 -6.25
CA THR A 172 8.93 -4.80 -5.41
C THR A 172 8.30 -3.65 -6.24
N TYR A 173 8.91 -3.29 -7.38
CA TYR A 173 8.44 -2.18 -8.24
C TYR A 173 7.21 -2.54 -9.08
N VAL A 174 7.04 -3.80 -9.48
CA VAL A 174 5.94 -4.22 -10.38
C VAL A 174 4.57 -4.24 -9.70
N ARG A 175 4.50 -4.00 -8.38
CA ARG A 175 3.23 -4.02 -7.60
C ARG A 175 2.58 -2.66 -7.33
N MET A 176 3.05 -1.57 -7.95
CA MET A 176 2.43 -0.23 -7.84
C MET A 176 1.59 0.15 -9.07
N HIS A 177 0.84 -0.79 -9.64
CA HIS A 177 -0.29 -0.43 -10.49
C HIS A 177 -1.58 -0.79 -9.79
N ILE A 178 -2.50 0.17 -9.75
CA ILE A 178 -3.86 -0.06 -9.29
C ILE A 178 -4.57 -0.69 -10.46
N TYR A 179 -4.83 -1.98 -10.32
CA TYR A 179 -5.69 -2.68 -11.23
C TYR A 179 -7.12 -2.59 -10.67
N ALA A 180 -8.04 -2.17 -11.51
CA ALA A 180 -9.45 -2.07 -11.20
C ALA A 180 -10.23 -2.94 -12.18
N HIS A 181 -11.14 -3.73 -11.67
CA HIS A 181 -11.86 -4.75 -12.42
C HIS A 181 -13.35 -4.48 -12.30
N THR A 182 -14.06 -4.58 -13.42
CA THR A 182 -15.49 -4.29 -13.49
C THR A 182 -16.30 -5.50 -13.01
N ILE A 183 -17.29 -5.31 -12.12
CA ILE A 183 -18.29 -6.35 -11.81
C ILE A 183 -19.50 -6.17 -12.73
N ARG A 184 -20.06 -7.24 -13.28
CA ARG A 184 -21.45 -7.30 -13.78
C ARG A 184 -22.30 -8.38 -13.10
N LYS A 185 -23.45 -8.01 -12.53
CA LYS A 185 -24.69 -7.98 -13.34
C LYS A 185 -25.80 -7.16 -12.70
N LEU A 186 -26.55 -6.52 -13.60
CA LEU A 186 -27.89 -5.95 -13.46
C LEU A 186 -28.05 -4.60 -12.74
N TYR A 187 -27.30 -3.58 -13.18
CA TYR A 187 -27.88 -2.31 -13.66
C TYR A 187 -26.86 -1.68 -14.62
N VAL A 188 -27.21 -1.65 -15.91
CA VAL A 188 -26.69 -0.76 -16.97
C VAL A 188 -25.31 -0.16 -16.70
N ASN A 189 -24.21 -0.85 -17.01
CA ASN A 189 -23.00 -0.19 -17.51
C ASN A 189 -22.08 -1.23 -18.16
N SER A 190 -22.07 -1.25 -19.48
CA SER A 190 -21.04 -1.86 -20.30
C SER A 190 -19.65 -1.29 -19.94
N LEU A 191 -18.55 -1.97 -20.29
CA LEU A 191 -17.22 -1.37 -20.06
C LEU A 191 -17.17 0.03 -20.68
N GLU A 192 -17.86 0.16 -21.80
CA GLU A 192 -18.14 1.35 -22.57
C GLU A 192 -18.91 2.41 -21.76
N ASP A 193 -19.84 2.03 -20.89
CA ASP A 193 -20.54 2.98 -20.03
C ASP A 193 -19.69 3.41 -18.82
N VAL A 194 -18.90 2.51 -18.22
CA VAL A 194 -17.90 2.88 -17.20
C VAL A 194 -16.86 3.83 -17.79
N ILE A 195 -16.40 3.52 -19.01
CA ILE A 195 -15.52 4.36 -19.80
C ILE A 195 -16.18 5.72 -20.04
N ARG A 196 -17.45 5.77 -20.44
CA ARG A 196 -18.17 7.03 -20.66
C ARG A 196 -18.30 7.84 -19.36
N ASP A 197 -18.59 7.20 -18.23
CA ASP A 197 -18.67 7.87 -16.93
C ASP A 197 -17.30 8.44 -16.51
N LEU A 198 -16.21 7.71 -16.77
CA LEU A 198 -14.84 8.17 -16.54
C LEU A 198 -14.49 9.36 -17.47
N GLU A 199 -14.80 9.27 -18.76
CA GLU A 199 -14.58 10.33 -19.74
C GLU A 199 -15.36 11.61 -19.39
N MET A 200 -16.61 11.47 -18.94
CA MET A 200 -17.40 12.60 -18.43
C MET A 200 -16.78 13.26 -17.19
N LYS A 201 -16.04 12.49 -16.39
CA LYS A 201 -15.30 12.98 -15.22
C LYS A 201 -13.89 13.49 -15.56
N GLY A 202 -13.53 13.54 -16.85
CA GLY A 202 -12.28 14.09 -17.35
C GLY A 202 -11.13 13.08 -17.50
N PHE A 203 -11.40 11.79 -17.35
CA PHE A 203 -10.39 10.75 -17.59
C PHE A 203 -10.18 10.50 -19.07
N THR A 204 -8.94 10.28 -19.49
CA THR A 204 -8.58 10.00 -20.88
C THR A 204 -7.99 8.59 -21.03
N LYS A 205 -8.45 7.84 -22.04
CA LYS A 205 -7.89 6.53 -22.36
C LYS A 205 -6.52 6.69 -23.03
N VAL A 206 -5.53 5.92 -22.60
CA VAL A 206 -4.21 5.80 -23.23
C VAL A 206 -3.91 4.36 -23.62
N GLU A 207 -2.99 4.16 -24.56
CA GLU A 207 -2.65 2.83 -25.09
C GLU A 207 -1.65 2.07 -24.20
N SER A 208 -0.74 2.80 -23.54
CA SER A 208 0.30 2.22 -22.71
C SER A 208 0.32 2.83 -21.30
N VAL A 209 0.73 2.01 -20.34
CA VAL A 209 1.05 2.44 -18.97
C VAL A 209 2.18 3.48 -18.95
N SER A 210 3.03 3.50 -19.99
CA SER A 210 4.08 4.52 -20.13
C SER A 210 3.55 5.93 -20.38
N ASP A 211 2.32 6.05 -20.89
CA ASP A 211 1.66 7.32 -21.21
C ASP A 211 0.77 7.80 -20.05
N PHE A 212 0.91 7.18 -18.87
CA PHE A 212 0.13 7.54 -17.70
C PHE A 212 0.49 8.93 -17.19
N ASP A 213 -0.53 9.80 -17.21
CA ASP A 213 -0.58 11.06 -16.48
C ASP A 213 -1.76 11.04 -15.48
N HIS A 214 -1.98 12.13 -14.74
CA HIS A 214 -2.86 12.15 -13.58
C HIS A 214 -4.27 11.61 -13.87
N TYR A 215 -5.02 12.14 -14.84
CA TYR A 215 -6.37 11.66 -15.20
C TYR A 215 -6.37 10.77 -16.44
N THR A 216 -5.58 9.71 -16.42
CA THR A 216 -5.51 8.74 -17.51
C THR A 216 -5.85 7.32 -17.05
N TYR A 217 -6.25 6.47 -17.99
CA TYR A 217 -6.45 5.05 -17.76
C TYR A 217 -6.14 4.23 -19.02
N ALA A 218 -5.81 2.96 -18.86
CA ALA A 218 -5.68 2.00 -19.97
C ALA A 218 -6.56 0.77 -19.73
N VAL A 219 -6.89 0.05 -20.79
CA VAL A 219 -7.53 -1.27 -20.70
C VAL A 219 -6.42 -2.33 -20.65
N ASP A 220 -6.53 -3.31 -19.76
CA ASP A 220 -5.52 -4.37 -19.68
C ASP A 220 -5.54 -5.25 -20.94
N GLN A 221 -4.35 -5.54 -21.47
CA GLN A 221 -4.18 -6.32 -22.68
C GLN A 221 -4.60 -7.80 -22.55
N HIS A 222 -4.58 -8.37 -21.34
CA HIS A 222 -4.89 -9.78 -21.11
C HIS A 222 -6.32 -9.99 -20.58
N CYS A 223 -6.88 -8.97 -19.92
CA CYS A 223 -8.17 -9.05 -19.25
C CYS A 223 -9.03 -7.88 -19.73
N GLN A 224 -9.97 -8.15 -20.65
CA GLN A 224 -10.68 -7.11 -21.39
C GLN A 224 -11.65 -6.27 -20.55
N ASP A 225 -12.05 -6.75 -19.37
CA ASP A 225 -12.94 -6.10 -18.41
C ASP A 225 -12.18 -5.36 -17.29
N VAL A 226 -10.93 -5.00 -17.56
CA VAL A 226 -9.97 -4.48 -16.56
C VAL A 226 -9.42 -3.16 -17.00
N LEU A 227 -9.49 -2.20 -16.10
CA LEU A 227 -8.92 -0.88 -16.26
C LEU A 227 -7.70 -0.72 -15.36
N VAL A 228 -6.66 -0.09 -15.88
CA VAL A 228 -5.41 0.19 -15.19
C VAL A 228 -5.29 1.69 -15.01
N PHE A 229 -5.02 2.11 -13.78
CA PHE A 229 -4.91 3.52 -13.41
C PHE A 229 -3.53 3.84 -12.81
N PRO A 230 -3.07 5.10 -12.92
CA PRO A 230 -1.94 5.62 -12.15
C PRO A 230 -2.12 5.40 -10.65
N SER A 231 -1.05 4.99 -9.96
CA SER A 231 -1.12 4.69 -8.51
C SER A 231 -1.46 5.90 -7.64
N SER A 232 -1.17 7.11 -8.12
CA SER A 232 -1.48 8.36 -7.43
C SER A 232 -2.97 8.59 -7.25
N LEU A 233 -3.82 8.03 -8.13
CA LEU A 233 -5.26 8.25 -8.13
C LEU A 233 -6.02 7.36 -7.14
N LYS A 234 -5.36 6.48 -6.37
CA LYS A 234 -6.05 5.47 -5.53
C LYS A 234 -7.16 6.06 -4.67
N GLU A 235 -6.81 7.09 -3.91
CA GLU A 235 -7.70 7.70 -2.93
C GLU A 235 -8.81 8.49 -3.64
N GLU A 236 -8.51 9.13 -4.77
CA GLU A 236 -9.50 9.85 -5.58
C GLU A 236 -10.51 8.89 -6.23
N LEU A 237 -10.02 7.78 -6.80
CA LEU A 237 -10.84 6.74 -7.42
C LEU A 237 -11.84 6.16 -6.42
N LEU A 238 -11.40 5.85 -5.20
CA LEU A 238 -12.27 5.32 -4.15
C LEU A 238 -13.43 6.26 -3.76
N ASN A 239 -13.29 7.56 -4.03
CA ASN A 239 -14.31 8.56 -3.76
C ASN A 239 -15.25 8.82 -4.95
N LEU A 240 -15.02 8.19 -6.11
CA LEU A 240 -15.92 8.35 -7.26
C LEU A 240 -17.17 7.49 -7.10
N ASP A 241 -18.31 8.02 -7.54
CA ASP A 241 -19.60 7.30 -7.54
C ASP A 241 -19.54 5.94 -8.26
N VAL A 242 -18.67 5.81 -9.27
CA VAL A 242 -18.47 4.53 -9.98
C VAL A 242 -17.91 3.42 -9.08
N PHE A 243 -17.20 3.76 -8.00
CA PHE A 243 -16.78 2.80 -6.98
C PHE A 243 -17.85 2.60 -5.91
N ALA A 244 -18.51 3.68 -5.47
CA ALA A 244 -19.59 3.60 -4.48
C ALA A 244 -20.77 2.73 -4.96
N ASP A 245 -21.08 2.79 -6.26
CA ASP A 245 -22.13 2.00 -6.90
C ASP A 245 -21.69 0.56 -7.25
N CYS A 246 -20.50 0.11 -6.83
CA CYS A 246 -19.90 -1.18 -7.21
C CYS A 246 -19.73 -1.40 -8.73
N LYS A 247 -19.75 -0.34 -9.55
CA LYS A 247 -19.52 -0.43 -11.01
C LYS A 247 -18.06 -0.75 -11.32
N LEU A 248 -17.14 -0.32 -10.47
CA LEU A 248 -15.71 -0.61 -10.56
C LEU A 248 -15.20 -1.08 -9.20
N LEU A 249 -14.42 -2.17 -9.19
CA LEU A 249 -13.75 -2.66 -7.99
C LEU A 249 -12.24 -2.52 -8.09
N LEU A 250 -11.58 -2.19 -6.99
CA LEU A 250 -10.13 -2.31 -6.90
C LEU A 250 -9.75 -3.76 -6.60
N GLN A 251 -8.96 -4.37 -7.49
CA GLN A 251 -8.48 -5.73 -7.31
C GLN A 251 -7.14 -5.92 -8.01
N ASP A 252 -6.20 -6.61 -7.36
CA ASP A 252 -4.89 -6.92 -7.95
C ASP A 252 -5.03 -7.74 -9.26
N LYS A 253 -4.24 -7.41 -10.29
CA LYS A 253 -4.25 -8.07 -11.61
C LYS A 253 -4.15 -9.58 -11.54
N SER A 254 -3.36 -10.13 -10.61
CA SER A 254 -3.20 -11.58 -10.48
C SER A 254 -4.51 -12.27 -10.12
N ARG A 255 -5.39 -11.62 -9.35
CA ARG A 255 -6.69 -12.18 -8.97
C ARG A 255 -7.61 -12.30 -10.18
N SER A 256 -7.55 -11.35 -11.08
CA SER A 256 -8.45 -11.30 -12.22
C SER A 256 -7.91 -12.08 -13.40
N LEU A 257 -6.58 -12.09 -13.58
CA LEU A 257 -5.92 -13.02 -14.50
C LEU A 257 -6.24 -14.47 -14.12
N ALA A 258 -6.30 -14.80 -12.82
CA ALA A 258 -6.68 -16.14 -12.37
C ALA A 258 -8.11 -16.50 -12.81
N VAL A 259 -9.07 -15.57 -12.69
CA VAL A 259 -10.45 -15.78 -13.14
C VAL A 259 -10.53 -15.93 -14.65
N HIS A 260 -9.87 -15.08 -15.43
CA HIS A 260 -9.81 -15.20 -16.90
C HIS A 260 -9.15 -16.50 -17.36
N SER A 261 -8.07 -16.91 -16.69
CA SER A 261 -7.37 -18.16 -16.99
C SER A 261 -8.27 -19.37 -16.74
N ALA A 262 -9.02 -19.36 -15.63
CA ALA A 262 -9.99 -20.40 -15.34
C ALA A 262 -11.14 -20.38 -16.36
N ARG A 263 -11.71 -19.20 -16.67
CA ARG A 263 -12.78 -19.05 -17.68
C ARG A 263 -12.40 -19.62 -19.03
N ALA A 264 -11.17 -19.40 -19.49
CA ALA A 264 -10.67 -19.92 -20.76
C ALA A 264 -10.67 -21.47 -20.84
N LEU A 265 -10.70 -22.15 -19.70
CA LEU A 265 -10.75 -23.61 -19.59
C LEU A 265 -12.15 -24.15 -19.30
N LEU A 266 -13.13 -23.28 -19.00
CA LEU A 266 -14.49 -23.68 -18.71
C LEU A 266 -15.27 -23.93 -20.00
N SER A 267 -15.92 -25.08 -20.07
CA SER A 267 -16.96 -25.32 -21.06
C SER A 267 -18.17 -24.44 -20.80
N GLU A 268 -18.92 -24.10 -21.84
CA GLU A 268 -20.17 -23.37 -21.72
C GLU A 268 -21.15 -24.12 -20.78
N GLY A 269 -21.67 -23.41 -19.77
CA GLY A 269 -22.58 -23.98 -18.78
C GLY A 269 -21.92 -24.83 -17.70
N ALA A 270 -20.59 -24.93 -17.65
CA ALA A 270 -19.90 -25.68 -16.60
C ALA A 270 -20.08 -25.00 -15.24
N ASP A 271 -20.38 -25.81 -14.22
CA ASP A 271 -20.40 -25.35 -12.83
C ASP A 271 -18.98 -25.14 -12.30
N VAL A 272 -18.82 -24.14 -11.42
CA VAL A 272 -17.52 -23.74 -10.86
C VAL A 272 -17.52 -23.93 -9.35
N ILE A 273 -16.49 -24.58 -8.83
CA ILE A 273 -16.24 -24.69 -7.40
C ILE A 273 -15.08 -23.76 -7.00
N MET A 274 -15.38 -22.77 -6.18
CA MET A 274 -14.41 -21.91 -5.52
C MET A 274 -14.00 -22.57 -4.19
N ALA A 275 -12.94 -23.38 -4.23
CA ALA A 275 -12.52 -24.22 -3.09
C ALA A 275 -12.14 -23.44 -1.79
N HIS A 276 -11.93 -22.12 -1.88
CA HIS A 276 -11.64 -21.26 -0.74
C HIS A 276 -12.16 -19.84 -0.97
N VAL A 277 -12.85 -19.26 0.02
CA VAL A 277 -13.47 -17.92 -0.05
C VAL A 277 -12.49 -16.80 -0.36
N GLY A 278 -11.25 -16.89 0.14
CA GLY A 278 -10.10 -16.04 -0.23
C GLY A 278 -10.38 -14.53 -0.34
N SER A 279 -10.90 -14.09 -1.49
CA SER A 279 -11.49 -12.77 -1.70
C SER A 279 -12.87 -12.91 -2.34
N HIS A 280 -13.88 -12.30 -1.71
CA HIS A 280 -15.24 -12.23 -2.26
C HIS A 280 -15.28 -11.53 -3.63
N LEU A 281 -14.38 -10.57 -3.87
CA LEU A 281 -14.26 -9.89 -5.16
C LEU A 281 -13.85 -10.83 -6.29
N THR A 282 -13.00 -11.84 -6.02
CA THR A 282 -12.60 -12.85 -7.02
C THR A 282 -13.79 -13.75 -7.36
N ILE A 283 -14.63 -14.08 -6.38
CA ILE A 283 -15.84 -14.87 -6.59
C ILE A 283 -16.87 -14.08 -7.39
N ALA A 284 -17.09 -12.81 -7.02
CA ALA A 284 -17.92 -11.90 -7.79
C ALA A 284 -17.42 -11.83 -9.23
N HIS A 285 -16.12 -11.57 -9.46
CA HIS A 285 -15.54 -11.51 -10.80
C HIS A 285 -15.78 -12.79 -11.63
N MET A 286 -15.65 -13.98 -11.02
CA MET A 286 -16.03 -15.22 -11.71
C MET A 286 -17.51 -15.26 -12.07
N SER A 287 -18.40 -14.89 -11.14
CA SER A 287 -19.85 -14.82 -11.36
C SER A 287 -20.23 -13.94 -12.54
N VAL A 288 -19.49 -12.85 -12.73
CA VAL A 288 -19.65 -11.93 -13.85
C VAL A 288 -19.28 -12.60 -15.17
N LEU A 289 -18.11 -13.23 -15.22
CA LEU A 289 -17.57 -13.84 -16.44
C LEU A 289 -18.34 -15.08 -16.90
N THR A 290 -18.99 -15.78 -15.97
CA THR A 290 -19.77 -17.00 -16.27
C THR A 290 -21.26 -16.75 -16.29
N ASN A 291 -21.70 -15.49 -16.24
CA ASN A 291 -23.12 -15.17 -16.10
C ASN A 291 -23.94 -15.41 -17.38
N ASP A 292 -23.27 -15.46 -18.54
CA ASP A 292 -23.93 -15.72 -19.83
C ASP A 292 -24.16 -17.23 -20.06
N SER A 293 -23.45 -18.06 -19.30
CA SER A 293 -23.65 -19.49 -19.19
C SER A 293 -24.59 -19.78 -18.02
N SER A 294 -25.43 -20.81 -18.12
CA SER A 294 -26.29 -21.29 -17.01
C SER A 294 -25.51 -21.92 -15.85
N SER A 295 -24.28 -21.47 -15.61
CA SER A 295 -23.30 -21.99 -14.67
C SER A 295 -23.62 -21.59 -13.24
N SER A 296 -23.54 -22.55 -12.32
CA SER A 296 -23.59 -22.29 -10.88
C SER A 296 -22.19 -22.14 -10.31
N ILE A 297 -22.03 -21.18 -9.40
CA ILE A 297 -20.80 -21.04 -8.61
C ILE A 297 -21.08 -21.49 -7.18
N PHE A 298 -20.30 -22.47 -6.73
CA PHE A 298 -20.31 -23.01 -5.37
C PHE A 298 -19.08 -22.52 -4.61
N VAL A 299 -19.28 -21.92 -3.45
CA VAL A 299 -18.19 -21.37 -2.64
C VAL A 299 -17.92 -22.24 -1.42
N CYS A 300 -16.69 -22.73 -1.28
CA CYS A 300 -16.29 -23.55 -0.14
C CYS A 300 -15.31 -22.81 0.78
N GLY A 301 -15.24 -23.25 2.05
CA GLY A 301 -14.27 -22.74 3.02
C GLY A 301 -14.78 -21.58 3.89
N VAL A 302 -16.10 -21.31 3.87
CA VAL A 302 -16.75 -20.42 4.85
C VAL A 302 -16.76 -21.10 6.21
N LYS A 303 -16.09 -20.51 7.21
CA LYS A 303 -15.88 -21.14 8.53
C LYS A 303 -16.97 -20.87 9.56
N SER A 304 -17.92 -19.98 9.27
CA SER A 304 -19.00 -19.61 10.19
C SER A 304 -20.21 -19.05 9.44
N LEU A 305 -21.41 -19.26 10.00
CA LEU A 305 -22.66 -18.73 9.44
C LEU A 305 -22.64 -17.20 9.31
N ALA A 306 -22.02 -16.49 10.27
CA ALA A 306 -21.88 -15.03 10.19
C ALA A 306 -21.05 -14.58 8.97
N LYS A 307 -20.00 -15.33 8.61
CA LYS A 307 -19.20 -15.04 7.42
C LYS A 307 -19.93 -15.39 6.14
N GLU A 308 -20.79 -16.41 6.18
CA GLU A 308 -21.68 -16.76 5.07
C GLU A 308 -22.66 -15.64 4.79
N GLU A 309 -23.33 -15.13 5.83
CA GLU A 309 -24.27 -14.02 5.72
C GLU A 309 -23.60 -12.73 5.22
N GLU A 310 -22.42 -12.39 5.76
CA GLU A 310 -21.61 -11.27 5.27
C GLU A 310 -21.28 -11.41 3.78
N LEU A 311 -20.87 -12.62 3.36
CA LEU A 311 -20.51 -12.91 1.99
C LEU A 311 -21.72 -12.81 1.05
N MET A 312 -22.86 -13.37 1.46
CA MET A 312 -24.11 -13.29 0.71
C MET A 312 -24.65 -11.85 0.61
N ASN A 313 -24.49 -11.04 1.67
CA ASN A 313 -24.82 -9.61 1.64
C ASN A 313 -23.92 -8.85 0.66
N ASN A 314 -22.62 -9.12 0.66
CA ASN A 314 -21.68 -8.52 -0.29
C ASN A 314 -22.04 -8.88 -1.73
N PHE A 315 -22.35 -10.15 -2.01
CA PHE A 315 -22.79 -10.58 -3.34
C PHE A 315 -24.11 -9.94 -3.75
N SER A 316 -25.07 -9.85 -2.84
CA SER A 316 -26.35 -9.18 -3.10
C SER A 316 -26.16 -7.70 -3.41
N HIS A 317 -25.28 -7.02 -2.67
CA HIS A 317 -24.91 -5.62 -2.92
C HIS A 317 -24.25 -5.43 -4.28
N MET A 318 -23.43 -6.40 -4.72
CA MET A 318 -22.78 -6.43 -6.03
C MET A 318 -23.68 -6.99 -7.16
N GLY A 319 -24.93 -7.38 -6.88
CA GLY A 319 -25.84 -7.99 -7.85
C GLY A 319 -25.45 -9.40 -8.33
N CYS A 320 -24.59 -10.11 -7.61
CA CYS A 320 -24.13 -11.45 -7.95
C CYS A 320 -25.08 -12.55 -7.43
N THR A 321 -25.33 -13.58 -8.25
CA THR A 321 -26.16 -14.75 -7.89
C THR A 321 -25.30 -16.00 -7.65
N SER A 322 -24.34 -15.92 -6.74
CA SER A 322 -23.52 -17.07 -6.33
C SER A 322 -24.14 -17.80 -5.14
N ARG A 323 -23.93 -19.12 -5.04
CA ARG A 323 -24.39 -19.95 -3.91
C ARG A 323 -23.19 -20.28 -3.01
N CYS A 324 -23.33 -20.02 -1.72
CA CYS A 324 -22.39 -20.48 -0.70
C CYS A 324 -22.84 -21.82 -0.15
#